data_AF-A0A2J6IB52-F1
#
_entry.id   AF-A0A2J6IB52-F1
#
_cell.length_a   1.000
_cell.length_b   1.000
_cell.length_c   1.000
_cell.angle_alpha   90.00
_cell.angle_beta   90.00
_cell.angle_gamma   90.00
#
_symmetry.space_group_name_H-M   'P 1'
#
loop_
_entity.id
_entity.type
_entity.pdbx_description
1 polymer ?
#
loop_
_entity_poly.entity_id
_entity_poly.type
_entity_poly.pdbx_seq_one_letter_code
_entity_poly.pdbx_strand_id
1 'polypeptide(L)' 'MKLPAEKYFWSKDIFNPYGPEFAYFELNTGFGWKRNFGEQVLSIKDNYYYVRKVNDSLKTQLDMEGKSYLQYWFDEFMSY' A
#
# COMPACT_ATOMS: atom_id res chain seq x y z
N MET A 1 -5.10 -23.96 4.71
CA MET A 1 -4.15 -24.36 3.65
C MET A 1 -2.82 -23.71 3.98
N LYS A 2 -1.74 -24.47 4.21
CA LYS A 2 -0.40 -23.92 4.50
C LYS A 2 0.46 -24.10 3.25
N LEU A 3 0.53 -23.05 2.42
CA LEU A 3 1.40 -23.03 1.25
C LEU A 3 2.80 -22.56 1.68
N PRO A 4 3.90 -23.19 1.20
CA PRO A 4 5.24 -22.66 1.38
C PRO A 4 5.32 -21.27 0.74
N ALA A 5 5.63 -20.25 1.55
CA ALA A 5 5.64 -18.85 1.14
C ALA A 5 6.98 -18.16 1.48
N GLU A 6 7.96 -18.87 2.06
CA GLU A 6 9.22 -18.25 2.50
C GLU A 6 9.99 -17.60 1.34
N LYS A 7 9.81 -18.09 0.11
CA LYS A 7 10.40 -17.50 -1.10
C LYS A 7 9.70 -16.24 -1.60
N TYR A 8 8.49 -15.96 -1.14
CA TYR A 8 7.64 -14.84 -1.56
C TYR A 8 7.33 -13.93 -0.37
N PHE A 9 8.36 -13.58 0.41
CA PHE A 9 8.22 -12.79 1.64
C PHE A 9 7.61 -11.40 1.41
N TRP A 10 7.65 -10.89 0.17
CA TRP A 10 6.97 -9.64 -0.22
C TRP A 10 5.46 -9.79 -0.42
N SER A 11 4.98 -11.04 -0.54
CA SER A 11 3.56 -11.35 -0.63
C SER A 11 2.99 -11.61 0.76
N LYS A 12 1.73 -11.22 0.97
CA LYS A 12 1.03 -11.47 2.22
C LYS A 12 0.38 -12.84 2.23
N ASP A 13 0.38 -13.47 3.40
CA ASP A 13 -0.49 -14.62 3.65
C ASP A 13 -1.96 -14.18 3.67
N ILE A 14 -2.67 -14.45 2.58
CA ILE A 14 -4.10 -14.13 2.43
C ILE A 14 -5.00 -14.91 3.40
N PHE A 15 -4.48 -15.96 4.04
CA PHE A 15 -5.20 -16.77 5.01
C PHE A 15 -4.89 -16.38 6.46
N ASN A 16 -4.05 -15.37 6.70
CA ASN A 16 -3.78 -14.88 8.04
C ASN A 16 -4.89 -13.90 8.49
N PRO A 17 -5.80 -14.30 9.41
CA PRO A 17 -6.90 -13.44 9.85
C PRO A 17 -6.45 -12.28 10.72
N TYR A 18 -5.19 -12.28 11.17
CA TYR A 18 -4.58 -11.22 11.98
C TYR A 18 -3.76 -10.23 11.12
N GLY A 19 -3.66 -10.47 9.81
CA GLY A 19 -2.96 -9.58 8.90
C GLY A 19 -3.73 -8.28 8.69
N PRO A 20 -3.06 -7.12 8.57
CA PRO A 20 -3.75 -5.87 8.31
C PRO A 20 -4.39 -5.89 6.92
N GLU A 21 -5.69 -5.57 6.86
CA GLU A 21 -6.45 -5.44 5.61
C GLU A 21 -6.04 -4.17 4.86
N PHE A 22 -5.44 -4.35 3.68
CA PHE A 22 -5.19 -3.29 2.72
C PHE A 22 -5.07 -3.82 1.30
N ALA A 23 -5.17 -2.94 0.32
CA ALA A 23 -4.73 -3.19 -1.05
C ALA A 23 -3.77 -2.09 -1.51
N TYR A 24 -2.71 -2.50 -2.20
CA TYR A 24 -1.75 -1.64 -2.87
C TYR A 24 -1.71 -2.01 -4.34
N PHE A 25 -1.59 -1.01 -5.21
CA PHE A 25 -1.26 -1.22 -6.61
C PHE A 25 -0.43 -0.05 -7.12
N GLU A 26 0.47 -0.34 -8.04
CA GLU A 26 1.34 0.64 -8.66
C GLU A 26 0.63 1.40 -9.79
N LEU A 27 1.06 2.64 -10.00
CA LEU A 27 0.87 3.36 -11.23
C LEU A 27 2.25 3.70 -11.79
N ASN A 28 2.36 3.91 -13.10
CA ASN A 28 3.62 4.35 -13.72
C ASN A 28 4.22 5.61 -13.08
N THR A 29 3.40 6.46 -12.45
CA THR A 29 3.80 7.74 -11.86
C THR A 29 3.31 7.93 -10.43
N GLY A 30 2.89 6.86 -9.75
CA GLY A 30 2.17 6.95 -8.49
C GLY A 30 1.76 5.61 -7.92
N PHE A 31 0.72 5.61 -7.07
CA PHE A 31 0.20 4.39 -6.49
C PHE A 31 -1.26 4.54 -6.05
N GLY A 32 -1.93 3.41 -5.87
CA GLY A 32 -3.17 3.28 -5.14
C GLY A 32 -2.97 2.64 -3.77
N TRP A 33 -3.68 3.15 -2.77
CA TRP A 33 -3.71 2.60 -1.42
C TRP A 33 -5.13 2.56 -0.89
N LYS A 34 -5.54 1.40 -0.37
CA LYS A 34 -6.88 1.17 0.16
C LYS A 34 -6.82 0.51 1.53
N ARG A 35 -7.57 1.07 2.47
CA ARG A 35 -7.88 0.51 3.78
C ARG A 35 -9.40 0.34 3.92
N ASN A 36 -9.83 -0.35 4.98
CA ASN A 36 -11.26 -0.45 5.32
C ASN A 36 -11.91 0.93 5.60
N PHE A 37 -11.13 1.93 6.01
CA PHE A 37 -11.61 3.28 6.30
C PHE A 37 -11.49 4.28 5.13
N GLY A 38 -10.92 3.88 4.00
CA GLY A 38 -10.79 4.79 2.86
C GLY A 38 -9.81 4.34 1.78
N GLU A 39 -9.79 5.07 0.67
CA GLU A 39 -8.93 4.83 -0.48
C GLU A 39 -8.36 6.12 -1.06
N GLN A 40 -7.16 6.00 -1.62
CA GLN A 40 -6.53 7.05 -2.41
C GLN A 40 -5.82 6.47 -3.61
N VAL A 41 -5.74 7.29 -4.66
CA VAL A 41 -4.92 7.03 -5.84
C VAL A 41 -4.16 8.32 -6.12
N LEU A 42 -2.85 8.30 -5.88
CA LEU A 42 -1.97 9.46 -5.91
C LEU A 42 -1.02 9.35 -7.10
N SER A 43 -1.04 10.34 -8.00
CA SER A 43 0.08 10.65 -8.89
C SER A 43 1.13 11.42 -8.10
N ILE A 44 2.29 10.81 -7.85
CA ILE A 44 3.43 11.47 -7.21
C ILE A 44 3.99 12.53 -8.16
N LYS A 45 4.11 12.18 -9.45
CA LYS A 45 4.65 13.08 -10.48
C LYS A 45 3.89 14.41 -10.55
N ASP A 46 2.55 14.34 -10.55
CA ASP A 46 1.70 15.51 -10.73
C ASP A 46 1.21 16.10 -9.38
N ASN A 47 1.62 15.50 -8.26
CA ASN A 47 1.12 15.79 -6.92
C ASN A 47 -0.41 15.91 -6.86
N TYR A 48 -1.10 14.93 -7.49
CA TYR A 48 -2.54 14.95 -7.72
C TYR A 48 -3.20 13.65 -7.30
N TYR A 49 -4.37 13.75 -6.66
CA TYR A 49 -5.17 12.59 -6.28
C TYR A 49 -6.25 12.31 -7.32
N TYR A 50 -6.13 11.21 -8.07
CA TYR A 50 -7.20 10.70 -8.94
C TYR A 50 -8.41 10.21 -8.13
N VAL A 51 -8.14 9.67 -6.95
CA VAL A 51 -9.15 9.27 -5.96
C VAL A 51 -8.68 9.71 -4.59
N ARG A 52 -9.57 10.27 -3.78
CA ARG A 52 -9.35 10.48 -2.35
C ARG A 52 -10.68 10.39 -1.61
N LYS A 53 -11.04 9.18 -1.19
CA LYS A 53 -12.28 8.90 -0.46
C LYS A 53 -11.93 8.40 0.93
N VAL A 54 -11.88 9.34 1.88
CA VAL A 54 -11.54 9.07 3.27
C VAL A 54 -11.99 10.27 4.11
N ASN A 55 -12.33 10.03 5.38
CA ASN A 55 -12.61 11.11 6.33
C ASN A 55 -11.40 12.04 6.48
N ASP A 56 -11.64 13.35 6.66
CA ASP A 56 -10.58 14.34 6.74
C ASP A 56 -9.54 14.05 7.84
N SER A 57 -10.00 13.54 8.99
CA SER A 57 -9.13 13.16 10.11
C SER A 57 -8.18 11.99 9.80
N LEU A 58 -8.48 11.19 8.77
CA LEU A 58 -7.70 10.01 8.39
C LEU A 58 -6.88 10.21 7.11
N LYS A 59 -6.98 11.38 6.46
CA LYS A 59 -6.21 11.69 5.24
C LYS A 59 -4.71 11.56 5.46
N THR A 60 -4.18 12.16 6.53
CA THR A 60 -2.74 12.12 6.84
C THR A 60 -2.27 10.69 7.10
N GLN A 61 -3.07 9.89 7.80
CA GLN A 61 -2.75 8.48 8.03
C GLN A 61 -2.70 7.71 6.70
N LEU A 62 -3.69 7.91 5.83
CA LEU A 62 -3.74 7.25 4.54
C LEU A 62 -2.54 7.63 3.65
N ASP A 63 -2.16 8.92 3.64
CA ASP A 63 -0.96 9.41 2.94
C ASP A 63 0.31 8.75 3.48
N MET A 64 0.48 8.72 4.82
CA MET A 64 1.66 8.14 5.47
C MET A 64 1.78 6.65 5.17
N GLU A 65 0.73 5.87 5.40
CA GLU A 65 0.75 4.42 5.20
C GLU A 65 1.12 4.05 3.75
N GLY A 66 0.46 4.68 2.77
CA GLY A 66 0.70 4.37 1.36
C GLY A 66 2.12 4.73 0.91
N LYS A 67 2.63 5.89 1.32
CA LYS A 67 4.00 6.33 0.99
C LYS A 67 5.05 5.48 1.68
N SER A 68 4.86 5.15 2.96
CA SER A 68 5.77 4.29 3.71
C SER A 68 5.83 2.87 3.14
N TYR A 69 4.70 2.32 2.69
CA TYR A 69 4.67 1.01 2.04
C TYR A 69 5.52 0.99 0.76
N LEU A 70 5.35 2.00 -0.11
CA LEU A 70 6.17 2.14 -1.31
C LEU A 70 7.67 2.28 -0.96
N GLN A 71 8.00 3.16 -0.01
CA GLN A 71 9.39 3.40 0.39
C GLN A 71 10.07 2.13 0.93
N TYR A 72 9.40 1.41 1.84
CA TYR A 72 9.94 0.20 2.45
C TYR A 72 10.30 -0.86 1.42
N TRP A 73 9.39 -1.17 0.48
CA TRP A 73 9.67 -2.18 -0.55
C TRP A 73 10.73 -1.71 -1.54
N PHE A 74 10.71 -0.44 -1.91
CA PHE A 74 11.74 0.11 -2.80
C PHE A 74 13.13 -0.02 -2.18
N ASP A 75 13.29 0.36 -0.91
CA ASP A 75 14.55 0.25 -0.18
C ASP A 75 15.01 -1.20 -0.05
N GLU A 76 14.09 -2.11 0.27
CA GLU A 76 14.39 -3.54 0.35
C GLU A 76 14.90 -4.07 -0.99
N PHE A 77 14.22 -3.75 -2.10
CA PHE A 77 14.64 -4.19 -3.45
C PHE A 77 15.96 -3.60 -3.90
N MET A 78 16.26 -2.34 -3.55
CA MET A 78 17.52 -1.70 -3.88
C MET A 78 18.70 -2.18 -3.02
N SER A 79 18.43 -2.84 -1.89
CA SER A 79 19.44 -3.38 -0.98
C SER A 79 19.92 -4.80 -1.33
N TYR A 80 19.25 -5.48 -2.26
CA TYR A 80 19.67 -6.76 -2.85
C TYR A 80 20.81 -6.60 -3.86
#